data_AF-A0A061I5P8-F1
#
_entry.id   AF-A0A061I5P8-F1
#
_cell.length_a   1.000
_cell.length_b   1.000
_cell.length_c   1.000
_cell.angle_alpha   90.00
_cell.angle_beta   90.00
_cell.angle_gamma   90.00
#
_symmetry.space_group_name_H-M   'P 1'
#
loop_
_entity.id
_entity.type
_entity.pdbx_description
1 polymer ?
#
loop_
_entity_poly.entity_id
_entity_poly.type
_entity_poly.pdbx_seq_one_letter_code
_entity_poly.pdbx_strand_id
1 'polypeptide(L)'
;MPALSTGSAGDMGLYELLATLPAQLRPHVDSQEDLTFLWDMFGEKSLHSLVKIHEKLHYYEKQSPVPILHGAAALADDLAEELQNKPLNSEVRELLKLLSKPNVKALLSVHDTVAQKSYDPVLPPMPDDIDDEEDSVKIIRLVKNREPLGATIKKDEQTGAIIVARIMRGGAADRSGLIHVGDELREVNGIPVEDKRPEEIIQILSQSQGAITFKIIPSTKEETASKEGKVFIKALFDYDPKEDKAIPCKEAGLSFRKGDILQIMSQDDVTWWQAKHEGDANPRAGLIPSKHFQERRLALRRPEIVVQPLKLSNRKSCKFVNKNARKPDPAVGF
;
A
#
# COMPACT_ATOMS: atom_id res chain seq x y z
N MET A 1 6.95 9.86 17.75
CA MET A 1 7.81 8.78 18.29
C MET A 1 9.17 9.41 18.56
N PRO A 2 9.72 9.32 19.78
CA PRO A 2 11.02 9.91 20.05
C PRO A 2 12.07 9.06 19.33
N ALA A 3 12.86 9.74 18.51
CA ALA A 3 14.06 9.22 17.90
C ALA A 3 14.97 8.67 19.01
N LEU A 4 15.28 7.38 18.96
CA LEU A 4 16.39 6.84 19.71
C LEU A 4 17.67 7.39 19.08
N SER A 5 18.16 8.43 19.72
CA SER A 5 19.50 8.96 19.63
C SER A 5 20.50 7.81 19.72
N THR A 6 21.10 7.45 18.58
CA THR A 6 22.30 6.61 18.54
C THR A 6 23.49 7.48 18.95
N GLY A 7 23.58 7.74 20.25
CA GLY A 7 24.78 8.28 20.88
C GLY A 7 25.81 7.18 21.05
N SER A 8 26.93 7.30 20.34
CA SER A 8 28.25 6.78 20.70
C SER A 8 28.33 5.32 21.17
N ALA A 9 28.20 4.37 20.24
CA ALA A 9 28.84 3.06 20.35
C ALA A 9 29.62 2.83 19.06
N GLY A 10 30.95 2.87 19.16
CA GLY A 10 31.83 2.63 18.02
C GLY A 10 31.65 1.21 17.50
N ASP A 11 31.46 1.09 16.18
CA ASP A 11 31.80 -0.07 15.33
C ASP A 11 31.51 -1.48 15.90
N MET A 12 30.44 -1.63 16.67
CA MET A 12 30.02 -2.93 17.18
C MET A 12 29.36 -3.69 16.02
N GLY A 13 30.01 -4.74 15.53
CA GLY A 13 29.49 -5.55 14.40
C GLY A 13 28.10 -6.11 14.71
N LEU A 14 27.27 -6.32 13.67
CA LEU A 14 25.92 -6.88 13.82
C LEU A 14 25.94 -8.23 14.54
N TYR A 15 27.03 -8.98 14.39
CA TYR A 15 27.27 -10.22 15.13
C TYR A 15 27.39 -10.00 16.65
N GLU A 16 28.10 -8.96 17.07
CA GLU A 16 28.32 -8.62 18.48
C GLU A 16 27.04 -8.02 19.11
N LEU A 17 26.26 -7.29 18.32
CA LEU A 17 24.93 -6.84 18.72
C LEU A 17 23.97 -8.03 18.95
N LEU A 18 23.93 -9.00 18.04
CA LEU A 18 23.09 -10.20 18.19
C LEU A 18 23.52 -11.08 19.37
N ALA A 19 24.82 -11.17 19.65
CA ALA A 19 25.31 -11.91 20.82
C ALA A 19 24.98 -11.24 22.16
N THR A 20 24.83 -9.91 22.19
CA THR A 20 24.60 -9.13 23.42
C THR A 20 23.13 -8.75 23.64
N LEU A 21 22.31 -8.72 22.58
CA LEU A 21 20.88 -8.43 22.60
C LEU A 21 20.08 -9.25 23.63
N PRO A 22 20.26 -10.58 23.76
CA PRO A 22 19.52 -11.37 24.74
C PRO A 22 19.78 -10.96 26.20
N ALA A 23 21.01 -10.53 26.51
CA ALA A 23 21.37 -10.03 27.84
C ALA A 23 20.78 -8.63 28.11
N GLN A 24 20.67 -7.78 27.08
CA GLN A 24 20.11 -6.44 27.16
C GLN A 24 18.57 -6.42 27.23
N LEU A 25 17.90 -7.42 26.66
CA LEU A 25 16.43 -7.53 26.67
C LEU A 25 15.89 -8.12 27.98
N ARG A 26 16.74 -8.74 28.81
CA ARG A 26 16.37 -9.34 30.10
C ARG A 26 15.53 -8.45 31.04
N PRO A 27 15.76 -7.12 31.16
CA PRO A 27 14.96 -6.26 32.03
C PRO A 27 13.57 -5.91 31.48
N HIS A 28 13.29 -6.21 30.21
CA HIS A 28 12.12 -5.70 29.47
C HIS A 28 11.13 -6.79 29.08
N VAL A 29 11.36 -8.05 29.47
CA VAL A 29 10.49 -9.17 29.14
C VAL A 29 9.93 -9.75 30.43
N ASP A 30 8.61 -9.67 30.56
CA ASP A 30 7.88 -10.06 31.77
C ASP A 30 7.62 -11.58 31.85
N SER A 31 7.71 -12.30 30.72
CA SER A 31 7.45 -13.74 30.62
C SER A 31 8.75 -14.54 30.42
N GLN A 32 8.94 -15.56 31.24
CA GLN A 32 10.08 -16.48 31.13
C GLN A 32 10.06 -17.28 29.81
N GLU A 33 8.86 -17.59 29.30
CA GLU A 33 8.68 -18.32 28.03
C GLU A 33 9.13 -17.46 26.83
N ASP A 34 8.78 -16.17 26.85
CA ASP A 34 9.18 -15.21 25.82
C ASP A 34 10.69 -14.98 25.83
N LEU A 35 11.30 -14.94 27.03
CA LEU A 35 12.75 -14.89 27.16
C LEU A 35 13.40 -16.13 26.53
N THR A 36 12.95 -17.33 26.87
CA THR A 36 13.51 -18.56 26.29
C THR A 36 13.37 -18.61 24.78
N PHE A 37 12.21 -18.20 24.25
CA PHE A 37 11.99 -18.11 22.81
C PHE A 37 12.96 -17.15 22.13
N LEU A 38 13.17 -15.95 22.70
CA LEU A 38 14.12 -14.98 22.15
C LEU A 38 15.57 -15.50 22.21
N TRP A 39 15.96 -16.18 23.29
CA TRP A 39 17.28 -16.81 23.39
C TRP A 39 17.48 -17.90 22.32
N ASP A 40 16.46 -18.72 22.08
CA ASP A 40 16.49 -19.75 21.04
C ASP A 40 16.56 -19.13 19.64
N MET A 41 15.81 -18.05 19.40
CA MET A 41 15.78 -17.34 18.12
C MET A 41 17.12 -16.65 17.84
N PHE A 42 17.64 -15.87 18.80
CA PHE A 42 18.92 -15.17 18.64
C PHE A 42 20.11 -16.12 18.64
N GLY A 43 20.03 -17.24 19.36
CA GLY A 43 21.05 -18.29 19.36
C GLY A 43 21.00 -19.22 18.16
N GLU A 44 20.05 -19.05 17.24
CA GLU A 44 19.90 -19.92 16.09
C GLU A 44 21.14 -19.86 15.18
N LYS A 45 21.75 -21.01 14.91
CA LYS A 45 22.99 -21.11 14.11
C LYS A 45 22.81 -20.55 12.69
N SER A 46 21.61 -20.65 12.13
CA SER A 46 21.28 -20.14 10.80
C SER A 46 21.37 -18.61 10.76
N LEU A 47 20.82 -17.93 11.77
CA LEU A 47 20.86 -16.48 11.92
C LEU A 47 22.29 -15.97 12.06
N HIS A 48 23.09 -16.57 12.93
CA HIS A 48 24.50 -16.19 13.08
C HIS A 48 25.29 -16.41 11.79
N SER A 49 25.00 -17.48 11.05
CA SER A 49 25.62 -17.74 9.75
C SER A 49 25.23 -16.67 8.73
N LEU A 50 23.95 -16.29 8.69
CA LEU A 50 23.44 -15.24 7.80
C LEU A 50 24.09 -13.88 8.10
N VAL A 51 24.22 -13.52 9.37
CA VAL A 51 24.84 -12.26 9.80
C VAL A 51 26.33 -12.23 9.43
N LYS A 52 27.02 -13.35 9.61
CA LYS A 52 28.42 -13.49 9.19
C LYS A 52 28.59 -13.39 7.67
N ILE A 53 27.64 -13.90 6.89
CA ILE A 53 27.61 -13.72 5.43
C ILE A 53 27.37 -12.26 5.09
N HIS A 54 26.40 -11.62 5.73
CA HIS A 54 26.08 -10.21 5.53
C HIS A 54 27.28 -9.29 5.84
N GLU A 55 27.97 -9.48 6.97
CA GLU A 55 29.18 -8.71 7.30
C GLU A 55 30.29 -8.89 6.26
N LYS A 56 30.51 -10.13 5.79
CA LYS A 56 31.48 -10.40 4.73
C LYS A 56 31.10 -9.76 3.39
N LEU A 57 29.83 -9.81 3.01
CA LEU A 57 29.32 -9.17 1.79
C LEU A 57 29.47 -7.65 1.88
N HIS A 58 29.11 -7.05 3.01
CA HIS A 58 29.24 -5.63 3.24
C HIS A 58 30.71 -5.17 3.25
N TYR A 59 31.62 -5.97 3.82
CA TYR A 59 33.05 -5.73 3.70
C TYR A 59 33.54 -5.80 2.25
N TYR A 60 33.07 -6.81 1.50
CA TYR A 60 33.39 -6.95 0.08
C TYR A 60 32.82 -5.81 -0.76
N GLU A 61 31.62 -5.32 -0.48
CA GLU A 61 31.02 -4.17 -1.17
C GLU A 61 31.84 -2.90 -0.96
N LYS A 62 32.39 -2.70 0.25
CA LYS A 62 33.28 -1.57 0.56
C LYS A 62 34.67 -1.69 -0.06
N GLN A 63 35.17 -2.91 -0.25
CA GLN A 63 36.54 -3.17 -0.73
C GLN A 63 36.58 -3.98 -2.04
N SER A 64 35.53 -3.88 -2.85
CA SER A 64 35.46 -4.68 -4.07
C SER A 64 36.60 -4.27 -5.00
N PRO A 65 37.35 -5.23 -5.56
CA PRO A 65 38.43 -4.91 -6.47
C PRO A 65 37.87 -4.14 -7.67
N VAL A 66 38.45 -2.97 -7.95
CA VAL A 66 38.11 -2.19 -9.14
C VAL A 66 38.89 -2.77 -10.32
N PRO A 67 38.24 -3.11 -11.44
CA PRO A 67 38.95 -3.58 -12.62
C PRO A 67 39.89 -2.48 -13.12
N ILE A 68 41.14 -2.85 -13.37
CA ILE A 68 42.16 -1.93 -13.92
C ILE A 68 41.84 -1.62 -15.39
N LEU A 69 41.19 -2.56 -16.08
CA LEU A 69 40.82 -2.45 -17.48
C LEU A 69 39.46 -3.14 -17.71
N HIS A 70 38.67 -2.63 -18.64
CA HIS A 70 37.35 -3.19 -18.98
C HIS A 70 37.33 -3.99 -20.30
N GLY A 71 38.38 -3.93 -21.12
CA GLY A 71 38.41 -4.50 -22.48
C GLY A 71 39.75 -5.15 -22.82
N ALA A 72 40.17 -6.14 -22.03
CA ALA A 72 41.41 -6.87 -22.25
C ALA A 72 41.35 -7.77 -23.49
N ALA A 73 40.17 -8.28 -23.85
CA ALA A 73 40.00 -9.11 -25.06
C ALA A 73 40.19 -8.29 -26.34
N ALA A 74 39.57 -7.11 -26.42
CA ALA A 74 39.71 -6.22 -27.57
C ALA A 74 41.17 -5.79 -27.78
N LEU A 75 41.84 -5.38 -26.71
CA LEU A 75 43.27 -5.04 -26.78
C LEU A 75 44.16 -6.22 -27.23
N ALA A 76 43.81 -7.44 -26.84
CA ALA A 76 44.56 -8.63 -27.26
C ALA A 76 44.36 -8.94 -28.75
N ASP A 77 43.16 -8.72 -29.29
CA ASP A 77 42.88 -8.85 -30.72
C ASP A 77 43.55 -7.72 -31.52
N ASP A 78 43.47 -6.46 -31.07
CA ASP A 78 44.17 -5.31 -31.68
C ASP A 78 45.69 -5.54 -31.73
N LEU A 79 46.27 -6.02 -30.63
CA LEU A 79 47.69 -6.37 -30.55
C LEU A 79 48.04 -7.51 -31.53
N ALA A 80 47.16 -8.50 -31.65
CA ALA A 80 47.37 -9.60 -32.59
C ALA A 80 47.34 -9.14 -34.05
N GLU A 81 46.49 -8.18 -34.40
CA GLU A 81 46.46 -7.56 -35.73
C GLU A 81 47.72 -6.70 -35.99
N GLU A 82 48.13 -5.88 -35.03
CA GLU A 82 49.31 -5.03 -35.17
C GLU A 82 50.61 -5.84 -35.33
N LEU A 83 50.71 -6.97 -34.61
CA LEU A 83 51.87 -7.87 -34.66
C LEU A 83 51.93 -8.71 -35.94
N GLN A 84 50.79 -8.99 -36.59
CA GLN A 84 50.76 -9.68 -37.88
C GLN A 84 51.35 -8.82 -39.01
N ASN A 85 51.30 -7.49 -38.88
CA ASN A 85 51.81 -6.55 -39.86
C ASN A 85 53.33 -6.28 -39.74
N LYS A 86 54.00 -6.88 -38.75
CA LYS A 86 55.44 -6.70 -38.45
C LYS A 86 56.27 -7.91 -38.88
N PRO A 87 57.59 -7.75 -39.13
CA PRO A 87 58.45 -8.87 -39.48
C PRO A 87 58.45 -9.93 -38.36
N LEU A 88 58.14 -11.18 -38.74
CA LEU A 88 57.89 -12.28 -37.81
C LEU A 88 59.17 -12.76 -37.11
N ASN A 89 59.43 -12.20 -35.93
CA ASN A 89 60.40 -12.77 -34.99
C ASN A 89 59.83 -14.01 -34.29
N SER A 90 60.69 -14.88 -33.74
CA SER A 90 60.28 -16.12 -33.05
C SER A 90 59.30 -15.88 -31.90
N GLU A 91 59.51 -14.79 -31.16
CA GLU A 91 58.75 -14.36 -29.99
C GLU A 91 57.38 -13.83 -30.39
N VAL A 92 57.29 -13.12 -31.52
CA VAL A 92 56.02 -12.62 -32.07
C VAL A 92 55.13 -13.80 -32.47
N ARG A 93 55.72 -14.84 -33.09
CA ARG A 93 54.99 -16.04 -33.49
C ARG A 93 54.49 -16.83 -32.28
N GLU A 94 55.27 -16.91 -31.22
CA GLU A 94 54.87 -17.55 -29.97
C GLU A 94 53.73 -16.78 -29.28
N LEU A 95 53.84 -15.45 -29.18
CA LEU A 95 52.81 -14.60 -28.59
C LEU A 95 51.48 -14.68 -29.36
N LEU A 96 51.52 -14.60 -30.69
CA LEU A 96 50.33 -14.78 -31.54
C LEU A 96 49.70 -16.16 -31.32
N LYS A 97 50.51 -17.21 -31.21
CA LYS A 97 50.04 -18.57 -30.92
C LYS A 97 49.40 -18.68 -29.54
N LEU A 98 49.89 -17.92 -28.54
CA LEU A 98 49.35 -17.88 -27.19
C LEU A 98 48.01 -17.14 -27.12
N LEU A 99 47.94 -15.94 -27.71
CA LEU A 99 46.72 -15.13 -27.77
C LEU A 99 45.61 -15.81 -28.59
N SER A 100 45.99 -16.62 -29.59
CA SER A 100 45.05 -17.41 -30.39
C SER A 100 44.49 -18.63 -29.66
N LYS A 101 45.02 -19.01 -28.49
CA LYS A 101 44.51 -20.19 -27.77
C LYS A 101 43.11 -19.90 -27.21
N PRO A 102 42.15 -20.84 -27.37
CA PRO A 102 40.77 -20.62 -26.95
C PRO A 102 40.63 -20.36 -25.45
N ASN A 103 41.48 -20.97 -24.63
CA ASN A 103 41.50 -20.76 -23.18
C ASN A 103 41.96 -19.34 -22.79
N VAL A 104 42.87 -18.73 -23.55
CA VAL A 104 43.32 -17.36 -23.30
C VAL A 104 42.24 -16.38 -23.73
N LYS A 105 41.63 -16.57 -24.91
CA LYS A 105 40.49 -15.75 -25.36
C LYS A 105 39.31 -15.84 -24.39
N ALA A 106 38.98 -17.05 -23.92
CA ALA A 106 37.93 -17.24 -22.93
C ALA A 106 38.24 -16.54 -21.61
N LEU A 107 39.48 -16.61 -21.13
CA LEU A 107 39.90 -15.92 -19.90
C LEU A 107 39.77 -14.39 -20.03
N LEU A 108 40.19 -13.81 -21.16
CA LEU A 108 40.06 -12.38 -21.42
C LEU A 108 38.59 -11.96 -21.55
N SER A 109 37.76 -12.79 -22.19
CA SER A 109 36.32 -12.55 -22.26
C SER A 109 35.66 -12.58 -20.88
N VAL A 110 35.98 -13.56 -20.03
CA VAL A 110 35.46 -13.63 -18.66
C VAL A 110 35.92 -12.44 -17.82
N HIS A 111 37.19 -12.05 -17.95
CA HIS A 111 37.70 -10.84 -17.32
C HIS A 111 36.84 -9.62 -17.70
N ASP A 112 36.59 -9.43 -18.99
CA ASP A 112 35.82 -8.29 -19.48
C ASP A 112 34.36 -8.33 -19.00
N THR A 113 33.74 -9.51 -18.97
CA THR A 113 32.39 -9.70 -18.41
C THR A 113 32.31 -9.30 -16.92
N VAL A 114 33.29 -9.71 -16.11
CA VAL A 114 33.33 -9.36 -14.69
C VAL A 114 33.67 -7.88 -14.50
N ALA A 115 34.63 -7.36 -15.26
CA ALA A 115 35.05 -5.96 -15.19
C ALA A 115 33.94 -4.99 -15.62
N GLN A 116 33.08 -5.37 -16.55
CA GLN A 116 31.94 -4.58 -17.00
C GLN A 116 30.67 -4.82 -16.18
N LYS A 117 30.73 -5.72 -15.19
CA LYS A 117 29.57 -6.18 -14.41
C LYS A 117 28.42 -6.71 -15.28
N SER A 118 28.72 -7.25 -16.47
CA SER A 118 27.72 -7.76 -17.41
C SER A 118 27.29 -9.20 -17.11
N TYR A 119 27.35 -9.59 -15.83
CA TYR A 119 26.86 -10.87 -15.31
C TYR A 119 25.48 -10.75 -14.65
N ASP A 120 25.00 -9.53 -14.38
CA ASP A 120 23.67 -9.31 -13.82
C ASP A 120 22.58 -9.56 -14.89
N PRO A 121 21.41 -10.10 -14.51
CA PRO A 121 20.30 -10.27 -15.43
C PRO A 121 19.84 -8.90 -15.95
N VAL A 122 20.10 -8.64 -17.22
CA VAL A 122 19.67 -7.40 -17.89
C VAL A 122 18.18 -7.51 -18.17
N LEU A 123 17.40 -6.56 -17.64
CA LEU A 123 15.99 -6.43 -18.02
C LEU A 123 15.91 -6.11 -19.52
N PRO A 124 14.94 -6.69 -20.25
CA PRO A 124 14.72 -6.29 -21.64
C PRO A 124 14.51 -4.77 -21.70
N PRO A 125 15.07 -4.09 -22.72
CA PRO A 125 14.86 -2.66 -22.90
C PRO A 125 13.36 -2.39 -22.96
N MET A 126 12.91 -1.33 -22.28
CA MET A 126 11.52 -0.89 -22.39
C MET A 126 11.23 -0.54 -23.85
N PRO A 127 10.11 -1.03 -24.44
CA PRO A 127 9.69 -0.59 -25.76
C PRO A 127 9.56 0.94 -25.83
N ASP A 128 9.95 1.53 -26.95
CA ASP A 128 9.93 2.99 -27.18
C ASP A 128 8.50 3.58 -27.23
N ASP A 129 7.47 2.73 -27.21
CA ASP A 129 6.05 3.09 -27.30
C ASP A 129 5.30 3.05 -25.95
N ILE A 130 6.01 3.00 -24.82
CA ILE A 130 5.36 3.15 -23.52
C ILE A 130 5.23 4.66 -23.26
N ASP A 131 4.01 5.18 -23.33
CA ASP A 131 3.71 6.51 -22.80
C ASP A 131 4.12 6.51 -21.31
N ASP A 132 5.04 7.40 -20.92
CA ASP A 132 5.44 7.61 -19.51
C ASP A 132 4.24 8.00 -18.60
N GLU A 133 3.06 8.23 -19.20
CA GLU A 133 1.78 8.45 -18.54
C GLU A 133 0.99 7.17 -18.23
N GLU A 134 1.48 5.97 -18.58
CA GLU A 134 0.80 4.72 -18.22
C GLU A 134 0.97 4.44 -16.72
N ASP A 135 -0.02 4.89 -15.94
CA ASP A 135 -0.09 4.76 -14.49
C ASP A 135 0.32 3.36 -14.01
N SER A 136 1.21 3.29 -13.02
CA SER A 136 1.68 2.02 -12.45
C SER A 136 0.51 1.18 -11.93
N VAL A 137 0.20 0.10 -12.64
CA VAL A 137 -0.94 -0.76 -12.32
C VAL A 137 -0.56 -1.81 -11.27
N LYS A 138 -1.43 -1.99 -10.27
CA LYS A 138 -1.35 -3.04 -9.25
C LYS A 138 -2.41 -4.12 -9.51
N ILE A 139 -1.97 -5.37 -9.58
CA ILE A 139 -2.86 -6.54 -9.72
C ILE A 139 -3.09 -7.15 -8.33
N ILE A 140 -4.35 -7.20 -7.90
CA ILE A 140 -4.76 -7.71 -6.59
C ILE A 140 -5.64 -8.92 -6.77
N ARG A 141 -5.32 -10.02 -6.09
CA ARG A 141 -6.20 -11.20 -6.03
C ARG A 141 -6.82 -11.33 -4.66
N LEU A 142 -8.14 -11.17 -4.58
CA LEU A 142 -8.91 -11.26 -3.35
C LEU A 142 -9.82 -12.49 -3.40
N VAL A 143 -9.85 -13.29 -2.35
CA VAL A 143 -10.78 -14.42 -2.26
C VAL A 143 -12.10 -13.93 -1.68
N LYS A 144 -13.13 -13.92 -2.50
CA LYS A 144 -14.50 -13.58 -2.13
C LYS A 144 -15.24 -14.83 -1.63
N ASN A 145 -15.73 -14.75 -0.40
CA ASN A 145 -16.66 -15.72 0.19
C ASN A 145 -18.11 -15.36 -0.17
N ARG A 146 -19.11 -15.93 0.52
CA ARG A 146 -20.53 -15.52 0.38
C ARG A 146 -20.83 -14.10 0.86
N GLU A 147 -19.84 -13.37 1.35
CA GLU A 147 -19.98 -12.01 1.85
C GLU A 147 -19.63 -10.96 0.79
N PRO A 148 -20.19 -9.74 0.91
CA PRO A 148 -19.80 -8.61 0.08
C PRO A 148 -18.35 -8.18 0.41
N LEU A 149 -17.61 -7.61 -0.54
CA LEU A 149 -16.19 -7.27 -0.35
C LEU A 149 -15.99 -6.24 0.76
N GLY A 150 -16.99 -5.39 1.02
CA GLY A 150 -16.88 -4.31 1.99
C GLY A 150 -16.15 -3.11 1.40
N ALA A 151 -16.46 -2.77 0.15
CA ALA A 151 -16.00 -1.55 -0.50
C ALA A 151 -17.16 -0.95 -1.30
N THR A 152 -17.19 0.37 -1.44
CA THR A 152 -18.15 1.06 -2.31
C THR A 152 -17.39 1.76 -3.42
N ILE A 153 -17.90 1.69 -4.65
CA ILE A 153 -17.29 2.39 -5.80
C ILE A 153 -18.21 3.51 -6.27
N LYS A 154 -17.63 4.51 -6.91
CA LYS A 154 -18.35 5.57 -7.60
C LYS A 154 -17.71 5.81 -8.96
N LYS A 155 -18.49 6.31 -9.89
CA LYS A 155 -17.97 6.80 -11.17
C LYS A 155 -17.57 8.26 -10.97
N ASP A 156 -16.33 8.60 -11.28
CA ASP A 156 -15.86 9.98 -11.26
C ASP A 156 -16.46 10.75 -12.45
N GLU A 157 -17.01 11.94 -12.19
CA GLU A 157 -17.71 12.73 -13.22
C GLU A 157 -16.75 13.39 -14.21
N GLN A 158 -15.51 13.63 -13.82
CA GLN A 158 -14.53 14.34 -14.64
C GLN A 158 -13.77 13.40 -15.57
N THR A 159 -13.30 12.28 -15.01
CA THR A 159 -12.49 11.29 -15.75
C THR A 159 -13.34 10.16 -16.33
N GLY A 160 -14.55 9.94 -15.80
CA GLY A 160 -15.34 8.76 -16.11
C GLY A 160 -14.79 7.47 -15.47
N ALA A 161 -13.72 7.55 -14.69
CA ALA A 161 -13.09 6.39 -14.08
C ALA A 161 -13.90 5.83 -12.90
N ILE A 162 -13.74 4.53 -12.64
CA ILE A 162 -14.38 3.87 -11.51
C ILE A 162 -13.43 3.91 -10.32
N ILE A 163 -13.80 4.63 -9.28
CA ILE A 163 -12.93 4.85 -8.10
C ILE A 163 -13.54 4.29 -6.83
N VAL A 164 -12.69 3.74 -5.96
CA VAL A 164 -13.09 3.27 -4.63
C VAL A 164 -13.45 4.47 -3.76
N ALA A 165 -14.73 4.60 -3.41
CA ALA A 165 -15.25 5.71 -2.62
C ALA A 165 -15.11 5.49 -1.10
N ARG A 166 -15.19 4.24 -0.64
CA ARG A 166 -15.13 3.89 0.78
C ARG A 166 -14.73 2.44 0.97
N ILE A 167 -14.00 2.16 2.04
CA ILE A 167 -13.74 0.83 2.56
C ILE A 167 -14.53 0.62 3.85
N MET A 168 -15.27 -0.48 3.93
CA MET A 168 -16.06 -0.87 5.11
C MET A 168 -15.17 -1.63 6.10
N ARG A 169 -15.06 -1.11 7.33
CA ARG A 169 -14.26 -1.70 8.39
C ARG A 169 -14.72 -3.12 8.69
N GLY A 170 -13.76 -4.02 8.84
CA GLY A 170 -14.00 -5.45 9.06
C GLY A 170 -14.49 -6.23 7.83
N GLY A 171 -14.61 -5.59 6.66
CA GLY A 171 -14.88 -6.26 5.37
C GLY A 171 -13.66 -6.96 4.77
N ALA A 172 -13.84 -7.72 3.69
CA ALA A 172 -12.73 -8.42 3.03
C ALA A 172 -11.67 -7.47 2.47
N ALA A 173 -12.08 -6.33 1.92
CA ALA A 173 -11.19 -5.29 1.42
C ALA A 173 -10.32 -4.69 2.54
N ASP A 174 -10.93 -4.26 3.65
CA ASP A 174 -10.24 -3.71 4.85
C ASP A 174 -9.25 -4.72 5.43
N ARG A 175 -9.68 -5.99 5.61
CA ARG A 175 -8.81 -7.05 6.14
C ARG A 175 -7.63 -7.39 5.22
N SER A 176 -7.79 -7.22 3.91
CA SER A 176 -6.69 -7.44 2.96
C SER A 176 -5.63 -6.35 3.04
N GLY A 177 -6.03 -5.10 3.34
CA GLY A 177 -5.17 -3.92 3.23
C GLY A 177 -4.60 -3.68 1.83
N LEU A 178 -5.14 -4.35 0.80
CA LEU A 178 -4.60 -4.24 -0.57
C LEU A 178 -5.27 -3.13 -1.38
N ILE A 179 -6.51 -2.78 -1.03
CA ILE A 179 -7.36 -1.80 -1.70
C ILE A 179 -7.62 -0.65 -0.73
N HIS A 180 -7.45 0.59 -1.22
CA HIS A 180 -7.61 1.82 -0.46
C HIS A 180 -8.65 2.74 -1.10
N VAL A 181 -9.10 3.74 -0.33
CA VAL A 181 -9.98 4.78 -0.84
C VAL A 181 -9.23 5.64 -1.86
N GLY A 182 -9.86 5.88 -3.00
CA GLY A 182 -9.29 6.62 -4.12
C GLY A 182 -8.59 5.74 -5.15
N ASP A 183 -8.41 4.44 -4.90
CA ASP A 183 -7.88 3.52 -5.92
C ASP A 183 -8.82 3.49 -7.12
N GLU A 184 -8.23 3.55 -8.31
CA GLU A 184 -8.97 3.50 -9.57
C GLU A 184 -9.00 2.08 -10.12
N LEU A 185 -10.18 1.59 -10.45
CA LEU A 185 -10.40 0.26 -10.95
C LEU A 185 -10.40 0.27 -12.48
N ARG A 186 -9.51 -0.52 -13.08
CA ARG A 186 -9.39 -0.68 -14.54
C ARG A 186 -10.02 -1.97 -15.04
N GLU A 187 -9.79 -3.08 -14.35
CA GLU A 187 -10.36 -4.39 -14.73
C GLU A 187 -10.78 -5.22 -13.50
N VAL A 188 -11.82 -6.04 -13.70
CA VAL A 188 -12.29 -7.06 -12.74
C VAL A 188 -12.39 -8.40 -13.46
N ASN A 189 -11.64 -9.40 -13.01
CA ASN A 189 -11.58 -10.73 -13.63
C ASN A 189 -11.28 -10.68 -15.15
N GLY A 190 -10.42 -9.75 -15.57
CA GLY A 190 -10.07 -9.52 -16.98
C GLY A 190 -11.14 -8.78 -17.78
N ILE A 191 -12.21 -8.30 -17.14
CA ILE A 191 -13.26 -7.49 -17.77
C ILE A 191 -12.96 -6.01 -17.49
N PRO A 192 -12.72 -5.17 -18.52
CA PRO A 192 -12.50 -3.73 -18.33
C PRO A 192 -13.76 -3.05 -17.79
N VAL A 193 -13.57 -2.08 -16.88
CA VAL A 193 -14.70 -1.43 -16.18
C VAL A 193 -14.96 0.02 -16.58
N GLU A 194 -14.10 0.66 -17.37
CA GLU A 194 -14.21 2.08 -17.77
C GLU A 194 -15.57 2.42 -18.41
N ASP A 195 -16.02 1.58 -19.33
CA ASP A 195 -17.30 1.76 -20.05
C ASP A 195 -18.52 1.25 -19.26
N LYS A 196 -18.32 0.63 -18.11
CA LYS A 196 -19.41 0.04 -17.33
C LYS A 196 -19.97 1.01 -16.32
N ARG A 197 -21.24 0.82 -15.99
CA ARG A 197 -21.86 1.53 -14.86
C ARG A 197 -21.53 0.80 -13.56
N PRO A 198 -21.46 1.51 -12.41
CA PRO A 198 -21.24 0.88 -11.11
C PRO A 198 -22.16 -0.33 -10.89
N GLU A 199 -23.43 -0.23 -11.26
CA GLU A 199 -24.43 -1.30 -11.12
C GLU A 199 -24.04 -2.61 -11.83
N GLU A 200 -23.46 -2.51 -13.03
CA GLU A 200 -23.03 -3.66 -13.83
C GLU A 200 -21.80 -4.33 -13.22
N ILE A 201 -20.91 -3.53 -12.62
CA ILE A 201 -19.76 -4.04 -11.89
C ILE A 201 -20.25 -4.81 -10.65
N ILE A 202 -21.37 -4.41 -10.01
CA ILE A 202 -21.97 -5.16 -8.88
C ILE A 202 -22.39 -6.52 -9.34
N GLN A 203 -23.03 -6.55 -10.50
CA GLN A 203 -23.54 -7.78 -11.05
C GLN A 203 -22.39 -8.74 -11.37
N ILE A 204 -21.30 -8.26 -11.96
CA ILE A 204 -20.09 -9.06 -12.22
C ILE A 204 -19.48 -9.58 -10.91
N LEU A 205 -19.30 -8.72 -9.92
CA LEU A 205 -18.70 -9.09 -8.64
C LEU A 205 -19.60 -10.03 -7.82
N SER A 206 -20.92 -9.89 -7.89
CA SER A 206 -21.89 -10.73 -7.18
C SER A 206 -22.03 -12.12 -7.81
N GLN A 207 -21.92 -12.22 -9.13
CA GLN A 207 -21.91 -13.50 -9.86
C GLN A 207 -20.58 -14.25 -9.69
N SER A 208 -19.48 -13.51 -9.48
CA SER A 208 -18.16 -14.08 -9.24
C SER A 208 -18.06 -14.72 -7.85
N GLN A 209 -17.65 -16.00 -7.79
CA GLN A 209 -17.37 -16.72 -6.54
C GLN A 209 -15.91 -17.17 -6.51
N GLY A 210 -15.28 -17.15 -5.33
CA GLY A 210 -13.88 -17.56 -5.17
C GLY A 210 -12.89 -16.42 -5.42
N ALA A 211 -11.83 -16.66 -6.18
CA ALA A 211 -10.77 -15.67 -6.39
C ALA A 211 -11.20 -14.62 -7.43
N ILE A 212 -11.23 -13.36 -7.00
CA ILE A 212 -11.47 -12.21 -7.85
C ILE A 212 -10.15 -11.48 -8.06
N THR A 213 -9.83 -11.17 -9.32
CA THR A 213 -8.63 -10.44 -9.69
C THR A 213 -9.01 -9.01 -10.08
N PHE A 214 -8.39 -8.04 -9.46
CA PHE A 214 -8.56 -6.62 -9.73
C PHE A 214 -7.29 -6.07 -10.36
N LYS A 215 -7.44 -5.27 -11.40
CA LYS A 215 -6.38 -4.43 -11.95
C LYS A 215 -6.71 -2.99 -11.56
N ILE A 216 -5.88 -2.38 -10.73
CA ILE A 216 -6.13 -1.05 -10.18
C ILE A 216 -4.94 -0.12 -10.39
N ILE A 217 -5.19 1.18 -10.40
CA ILE A 217 -4.17 2.23 -10.29
C ILE A 217 -4.23 2.73 -8.83
N PRO A 218 -3.14 2.57 -8.04
CA PRO A 218 -3.11 3.00 -6.65
C PRO A 218 -3.24 4.53 -6.53
N SER A 219 -4.06 5.00 -5.59
CA SER A 219 -4.07 6.42 -5.24
C SER A 219 -2.86 6.74 -4.35
N THR A 220 -2.17 7.87 -4.60
CA THR A 220 -1.01 8.35 -3.83
C THR A 220 -1.33 8.82 -2.39
N LYS A 221 -2.40 8.31 -1.79
CA LYS A 221 -2.82 8.68 -0.43
C LYS A 221 -2.46 7.57 0.55
N GLU A 222 -1.37 7.80 1.29
CA GLU A 222 -1.08 7.03 2.50
C GLU A 222 -2.13 7.38 3.57
N GLU A 223 -3.04 6.45 3.86
CA GLU A 223 -3.89 6.55 5.05
C GLU A 223 -3.07 6.19 6.28
N THR A 224 -2.88 7.16 7.18
CA THR A 224 -2.33 6.91 8.50
C THR A 224 -3.35 6.16 9.34
N ALA A 225 -3.10 4.87 9.59
CA ALA A 225 -3.90 4.06 10.50
C ALA A 225 -3.79 4.59 11.94
N SER A 226 -4.67 5.52 12.29
CA SER A 226 -4.81 6.06 13.63
C SER A 226 -5.42 4.98 14.53
N LYS A 227 -4.62 4.43 15.46
CA LYS A 227 -5.10 3.52 16.50
C LYS A 227 -5.88 4.31 17.54
N GLU A 228 -7.10 4.70 17.22
CA GLU A 228 -8.01 5.29 18.20
C GLU A 228 -8.60 4.21 19.12
N GLY A 229 -8.79 4.56 20.40
CA GLY A 229 -9.41 3.67 21.38
C GLY A 229 -10.85 3.31 21.00
N LYS A 230 -11.34 2.17 21.49
CA LYS A 230 -12.72 1.72 21.21
C LYS A 230 -13.72 2.74 21.77
N VAL A 231 -14.51 3.36 20.90
CA VAL A 231 -15.59 4.28 21.28
C VAL A 231 -16.93 3.55 21.21
N PHE A 232 -17.73 3.64 22.27
CA PHE A 232 -19.08 3.09 22.33
C PHE A 232 -20.08 4.23 22.54
N ILE A 233 -21.19 4.18 21.80
CA ILE A 233 -22.27 5.17 21.91
C ILE A 233 -23.60 4.47 22.17
N LYS A 234 -24.50 5.17 22.85
CA LYS A 234 -25.88 4.72 23.05
C LYS A 234 -26.83 5.48 22.13
N ALA A 235 -27.62 4.77 21.35
CA ALA A 235 -28.61 5.36 20.47
C ALA A 235 -29.75 6.02 21.27
N LEU A 236 -30.07 7.28 20.97
CA LEU A 236 -31.16 8.04 21.62
C LEU A 236 -32.43 8.13 20.76
N PHE A 237 -32.41 7.56 19.57
CA PHE A 237 -33.48 7.55 18.59
C PHE A 237 -33.43 6.26 17.77
N ASP A 238 -34.52 5.98 17.04
CA ASP A 238 -34.59 4.85 16.13
C ASP A 238 -34.12 5.27 14.73
N TYR A 239 -33.36 4.40 14.07
CA TYR A 239 -32.86 4.63 12.72
C TYR A 239 -33.11 3.42 11.82
N ASP A 240 -33.83 3.66 10.72
CA ASP A 240 -34.00 2.71 9.63
C ASP A 240 -33.31 3.23 8.36
N PRO A 241 -32.23 2.58 7.90
CA PRO A 241 -31.55 2.92 6.65
C PRO A 241 -32.44 2.88 5.41
N LYS A 242 -33.50 2.05 5.40
CA LYS A 242 -34.37 1.88 4.23
C LYS A 242 -35.21 3.12 3.95
N GLU A 243 -35.65 3.78 5.02
CA GLU A 243 -36.43 5.03 5.00
C GLU A 243 -35.54 6.25 4.71
N ASP A 244 -34.23 6.14 4.93
CA ASP A 244 -33.32 7.26 4.73
C ASP A 244 -32.99 7.44 3.24
N LYS A 245 -33.36 8.59 2.69
CA LYS A 245 -33.03 8.97 1.30
C LYS A 245 -31.61 9.50 1.15
N ALA A 246 -30.97 9.89 2.26
CA ALA A 246 -29.64 10.52 2.23
C ALA A 246 -28.48 9.52 2.39
N ILE A 247 -28.77 8.25 2.70
CA ILE A 247 -27.72 7.23 2.84
C ILE A 247 -27.12 6.92 1.46
N PRO A 248 -25.77 6.88 1.33
CA PRO A 248 -25.14 6.61 0.04
C PRO A 248 -25.54 5.23 -0.49
N CYS A 249 -25.37 4.19 0.35
CA CYS A 249 -25.75 2.83 0.04
C CYS A 249 -26.65 2.26 1.15
N LYS A 250 -27.91 1.98 0.81
CA LYS A 250 -28.90 1.43 1.77
C LYS A 250 -28.51 0.06 2.32
N GLU A 251 -27.88 -0.77 1.50
CA GLU A 251 -27.45 -2.14 1.87
C GLU A 251 -26.32 -2.13 2.90
N ALA A 252 -25.53 -1.06 2.92
CA ALA A 252 -24.47 -0.86 3.90
C ALA A 252 -24.95 -0.24 5.21
N GLY A 253 -26.23 0.15 5.33
CA GLY A 253 -26.76 0.84 6.50
C GLY A 253 -26.94 -0.09 7.71
N LEU A 254 -26.61 0.42 8.89
CA LEU A 254 -26.88 -0.27 10.16
C LEU A 254 -28.16 0.29 10.79
N SER A 255 -29.22 -0.52 10.86
CA SER A 255 -30.42 -0.17 11.62
C SER A 255 -30.18 -0.32 13.12
N PHE A 256 -30.72 0.61 13.91
CA PHE A 256 -30.67 0.56 15.38
C PHE A 256 -31.92 1.17 16.00
N ARG A 257 -32.21 0.79 17.23
CA ARG A 257 -33.28 1.34 18.06
C ARG A 257 -32.73 2.17 19.20
N LYS A 258 -33.56 3.05 19.73
CA LYS A 258 -33.28 3.82 20.93
C LYS A 258 -32.96 2.87 22.07
N GLY A 259 -31.78 3.04 22.65
CA GLY A 259 -31.26 2.22 23.73
C GLY A 259 -30.11 1.29 23.33
N ASP A 260 -29.95 1.00 22.03
CA ASP A 260 -28.89 0.13 21.52
C ASP A 260 -27.50 0.74 21.77
N ILE A 261 -26.52 -0.13 22.04
CA ILE A 261 -25.11 0.26 22.18
C ILE A 261 -24.37 -0.10 20.89
N LEU A 262 -23.75 0.92 20.29
CA LEU A 262 -23.03 0.81 19.04
C LEU A 262 -21.54 1.07 19.28
N GLN A 263 -20.70 0.16 18.80
CA GLN A 263 -19.26 0.37 18.75
C GLN A 263 -18.91 1.13 17.49
N ILE A 264 -18.26 2.29 17.63
CA ILE A 264 -17.76 3.08 16.51
C ILE A 264 -16.44 2.49 16.02
N MET A 265 -16.38 2.18 14.73
CA MET A 265 -15.21 1.61 14.06
C MET A 265 -14.45 2.63 13.21
N SER A 266 -15.12 3.62 12.63
CA SER A 266 -14.49 4.73 11.90
C SER A 266 -15.39 5.97 11.91
N GLN A 267 -14.76 7.13 12.06
CA GLN A 267 -15.38 8.46 11.98
C GLN A 267 -14.82 9.29 10.82
N ASP A 268 -14.13 8.63 9.87
CA ASP A 268 -13.38 9.28 8.78
C ASP A 268 -14.30 10.12 7.88
N ASP A 269 -15.57 9.72 7.74
CA ASP A 269 -16.60 10.51 7.07
C ASP A 269 -17.41 11.34 8.07
N VAL A 270 -17.46 12.66 7.82
CA VAL A 270 -18.15 13.64 8.67
C VAL A 270 -19.68 13.47 8.74
N THR A 271 -20.29 12.79 7.77
CA THR A 271 -21.73 12.54 7.64
C THR A 271 -22.15 11.13 8.00
N TRP A 272 -21.33 10.12 7.67
CA TRP A 272 -21.68 8.70 7.75
C TRP A 272 -20.60 7.90 8.46
N TRP A 273 -20.78 7.66 9.75
CA TRP A 273 -19.86 6.85 10.55
C TRP A 273 -20.04 5.36 10.31
N GLN A 274 -18.98 4.61 10.56
CA GLN A 274 -19.01 3.15 10.51
C GLN A 274 -19.10 2.60 11.93
N ALA A 275 -20.12 1.80 12.19
CA ALA A 275 -20.35 1.23 13.50
C ALA A 275 -20.86 -0.21 13.38
N LYS A 276 -20.83 -0.93 14.50
CA LYS A 276 -21.47 -2.24 14.64
C LYS A 276 -22.17 -2.34 15.99
N HIS A 277 -23.09 -3.29 16.12
CA HIS A 277 -23.72 -3.61 17.41
C HIS A 277 -22.71 -4.23 18.37
N GLU A 278 -22.77 -3.86 19.64
CA GLU A 278 -21.97 -4.49 20.68
C GLU A 278 -22.39 -5.96 20.84
N GLY A 279 -21.43 -6.89 20.73
CA GLY A 279 -21.67 -8.32 20.83
C GLY A 279 -22.04 -9.04 19.52
N ASP A 280 -22.11 -8.31 18.39
CA ASP A 280 -22.30 -8.95 17.09
C ASP A 280 -21.05 -9.77 16.69
N ALA A 281 -21.28 -11.01 16.26
CA ALA A 281 -20.25 -11.91 15.77
C ALA A 281 -19.68 -11.45 14.42
N ASN A 282 -20.45 -10.66 13.67
CA ASN A 282 -19.98 -10.11 12.40
C ASN A 282 -19.01 -8.94 12.64
N PRO A 283 -17.75 -9.01 12.17
CA PRO A 283 -16.81 -7.89 12.30
C PRO A 283 -17.14 -6.72 11.36
N ARG A 284 -18.05 -6.90 10.39
CA ARG A 284 -18.40 -5.89 9.39
C ARG A 284 -19.13 -4.70 10.02
N ALA A 285 -18.63 -3.51 9.76
CA ALA A 285 -19.32 -2.28 10.10
C ALA A 285 -20.48 -1.98 9.12
N GLY A 286 -21.49 -1.29 9.61
CA GLY A 286 -22.52 -0.63 8.81
C GLY A 286 -22.52 0.88 9.03
N LEU A 287 -23.18 1.60 8.12
CA LEU A 287 -23.25 3.04 8.12
C LEU A 287 -24.32 3.55 9.07
N ILE A 288 -23.95 4.51 9.90
CA ILE A 288 -24.85 5.27 10.77
C ILE A 288 -24.70 6.77 10.53
N PRO A 289 -25.77 7.58 10.71
CA PRO A 289 -25.66 9.04 10.67
C PRO A 289 -24.69 9.55 11.73
N SER A 290 -23.79 10.45 11.36
CA SER A 290 -22.93 11.12 12.33
C SER A 290 -23.74 12.01 13.27
N LYS A 291 -23.22 12.26 14.47
CA LYS A 291 -23.85 13.16 15.44
C LYS A 291 -24.18 14.51 14.81
N HIS A 292 -23.21 15.11 14.12
CA HIS A 292 -23.36 16.42 13.47
C HIS A 292 -24.39 16.41 12.35
N PHE A 293 -24.41 15.36 11.53
CA PHE A 293 -25.39 15.23 10.46
C PHE A 293 -26.81 15.10 11.00
N GLN A 294 -26.98 14.34 12.08
CA GLN A 294 -28.27 14.19 12.75
C GLN A 294 -28.74 15.50 13.40
N GLU A 295 -27.86 16.23 14.08
CA GLU A 295 -28.17 17.53 14.68
C GLU A 295 -28.64 18.55 13.62
N ARG A 296 -27.99 18.56 12.44
CA ARG A 296 -28.40 19.41 11.31
C ARG A 296 -29.81 19.06 10.80
N ARG A 297 -30.15 17.78 10.66
CA ARG A 297 -31.50 17.33 10.24
C ARG A 297 -32.57 17.78 11.24
N LEU A 298 -32.26 17.72 12.53
CA LEU A 298 -33.16 18.16 13.59
C LEU A 298 -33.33 19.69 13.62
N ALA A 299 -32.25 20.44 13.39
CA ALA A 299 -32.30 21.91 13.33
C ALA A 299 -33.18 22.41 12.17
N LEU A 300 -33.09 21.76 10.99
CA LEU A 300 -33.92 22.08 9.83
C LEU A 300 -35.39 21.64 9.97
N ARG A 301 -35.67 20.65 10.83
CA ARG A 301 -37.03 20.18 11.14
C ARG A 301 -37.74 20.99 12.21
N ARG A 302 -37.06 21.91 12.92
CA ARG A 302 -37.75 22.81 13.83
C ARG A 302 -38.69 23.68 12.98
N PRO A 303 -40.01 23.65 13.25
CA PRO A 303 -40.89 24.66 12.68
C PRO A 303 -40.33 26.03 13.07
N GLU A 304 -40.38 26.99 12.15
CA GLU A 304 -40.33 28.39 12.55
C GLU A 304 -41.35 28.57 13.67
N ILE A 305 -40.89 28.67 14.90
CA ILE A 305 -41.71 29.24 15.95
C ILE A 305 -41.98 30.64 15.44
N VAL A 306 -43.23 30.88 15.01
CA VAL A 306 -43.75 32.21 14.78
C VAL A 306 -43.70 32.91 16.14
N VAL A 307 -42.53 33.46 16.47
CA VAL A 307 -42.40 34.42 17.54
C VAL A 307 -43.08 35.67 17.01
N GLN A 308 -44.30 35.93 17.46
CA GLN A 308 -44.90 37.25 17.28
C GLN A 308 -43.89 38.29 17.77
N PRO A 309 -43.48 39.25 16.93
CA PRO A 309 -42.46 40.20 17.34
C PRO A 309 -43.06 41.14 18.38
N LEU A 310 -42.67 40.95 19.64
CA LEU A 310 -42.68 42.02 20.62
C LEU A 310 -41.72 43.09 20.10
N LYS A 311 -42.30 44.23 19.70
CA LYS A 311 -41.61 45.40 19.17
C LYS A 311 -40.49 45.82 20.12
N LEU A 312 -39.24 45.59 19.75
CA LEU A 312 -38.09 46.29 20.31
C LEU A 312 -37.12 46.72 19.21
N SER A 313 -37.15 48.03 19.01
CA SER A 313 -36.22 48.96 18.36
C SER A 313 -34.91 48.42 17.76
N ASN A 314 -34.78 48.68 16.45
CA ASN A 314 -33.56 49.05 15.69
C ASN A 314 -32.18 48.72 16.29
N ARG A 315 -31.42 47.87 15.59
CA ARG A 315 -30.08 48.22 15.06
C ARG A 315 -29.54 47.21 14.03
N LYS A 316 -29.36 47.73 12.81
CA LYS A 316 -28.38 47.45 11.75
C LYS A 316 -27.84 46.01 11.55
N SER A 317 -28.30 45.42 10.44
CA SER A 317 -27.54 44.81 9.32
C SER A 317 -26.29 43.95 9.61
N CYS A 318 -26.30 42.71 9.11
CA CYS A 318 -25.32 42.24 8.11
C CYS A 318 -25.87 41.02 7.34
N LYS A 319 -25.91 41.14 6.01
CA LYS A 319 -26.29 40.08 5.07
C LYS A 319 -25.14 39.07 4.97
N PHE A 320 -25.41 37.78 5.12
CA PHE A 320 -24.53 36.72 4.62
C PHE A 320 -25.19 36.02 3.44
N VAL A 321 -24.51 36.10 2.31
CA VAL A 321 -24.87 35.52 1.02
C VAL A 321 -24.76 34.00 1.12
N ASN A 322 -25.83 33.30 0.79
CA ASN A 322 -25.88 31.85 0.69
C ASN A 322 -25.12 31.43 -0.58
N LYS A 323 -24.03 30.68 -0.45
CA LYS A 323 -23.37 30.01 -1.57
C LYS A 323 -23.73 28.52 -1.55
N ASN A 324 -24.28 28.09 -2.69
CA ASN A 324 -24.72 26.74 -3.06
C ASN A 324 -23.89 25.61 -2.44
N ALA A 325 -24.54 24.73 -1.68
CA ALA A 325 -24.05 23.39 -1.39
C ALA A 325 -24.43 22.46 -2.54
N ARG A 326 -23.41 21.92 -3.23
CA ARG A 326 -23.56 20.83 -4.21
C ARG A 326 -24.08 19.59 -3.48
N LYS A 327 -25.00 18.87 -4.13
CA LYS A 327 -25.50 17.55 -3.68
C LYS A 327 -24.34 16.54 -3.73
N PRO A 328 -24.23 15.63 -2.75
CA PRO A 328 -23.40 14.44 -2.92
C PRO A 328 -24.17 13.39 -3.74
N ASP A 329 -23.49 12.83 -4.74
CA ASP A 329 -24.02 11.82 -5.66
C ASP A 329 -24.19 10.44 -5.01
N PRO A 330 -25.10 9.59 -5.55
CA PRO A 330 -25.35 8.26 -5.00
C PRO A 330 -24.13 7.35 -5.21
N ALA A 331 -23.65 6.73 -4.12
CA ALA A 331 -22.59 5.72 -4.16
C ALA A 331 -23.21 4.33 -3.93
N VAL A 332 -22.89 3.36 -4.79
CA VAL A 332 -23.45 2.00 -4.69
C VAL A 332 -22.44 1.08 -3.99
N GLY A 333 -22.90 0.24 -3.06
CA GLY A 333 -22.04 -0.58 -2.19
C GLY A 333 -21.95 -2.06 -2.59
N PHE A 334 -20.83 -2.71 -2.22
CA PHE A 334 -20.45 -4.07 -2.64
C PHE A 334 -19.79 -4.91 -1.54
#